data_AF-A0A2T4VF53-F1
#
_entry.id   AF-A0A2T4VF53-F1
#
_cell.length_a   1.000
_cell.length_b   1.000
_cell.length_c   1.000
_cell.angle_alpha   90.00
_cell.angle_beta   90.00
_cell.angle_gamma   90.00
#
_symmetry.space_group_name_H-M   'P 1'
#
loop_
_entity.id
_entity.type
_entity.pdbx_description
1 polymer ?
#
loop_
_entity_poly.entity_id
_entity_poly.type
_entity_poly.pdbx_seq_one_letter_code
_entity_poly.pdbx_strand_id
1 'polypeptide(L)'
;MCLTRCTSMSSRLALLVSAVLLCGGCKVTSDVGKPCLLVKKGTGSDTAPVLEGDLNAGQDFISFGSLDCEDLVCVKDADMALETVDIGNGQKQVKGYCSKACLENALQDPCAVTDPEASESVKSRMACRPLLLDQKALDDLRQSDPATYKGTFGDNNSPFFCAGKATSASSGGN
;
A
#
# COMPACT_ATOMS: atom_id res chain seq x y z
N MET A 1 7.15 60.81 -48.96
CA MET A 1 7.90 59.54 -49.08
C MET A 1 8.89 59.51 -47.90
N CYS A 2 9.14 58.41 -47.16
CA CYS A 2 9.70 57.10 -47.55
C CYS A 2 11.07 57.25 -48.27
N LEU A 3 12.20 56.61 -47.90
CA LEU A 3 12.62 55.68 -46.82
C LEU A 3 14.15 55.94 -46.54
N THR A 4 14.97 55.24 -45.72
CA THR A 4 14.98 53.89 -45.11
C THR A 4 15.90 53.81 -43.86
N ARG A 5 15.78 52.71 -43.09
CA ARG A 5 16.75 52.02 -42.17
C ARG A 5 18.20 52.54 -42.02
N CYS A 6 18.75 52.45 -40.78
CA CYS A 6 19.77 51.43 -40.45
C CYS A 6 20.00 51.12 -38.94
N THR A 7 20.01 49.82 -38.63
CA THR A 7 20.76 49.05 -37.58
C THR A 7 21.09 49.59 -36.18
N SER A 8 20.67 48.77 -35.19
CA SER A 8 21.44 48.33 -34.00
C SER A 8 21.71 49.28 -32.81
N MET A 9 21.14 48.91 -31.65
CA MET A 9 21.97 48.44 -30.54
C MET A 9 21.26 47.30 -29.79
N SER A 10 22.01 46.25 -29.42
CA SER A 10 21.51 45.14 -28.60
C SER A 10 21.83 45.39 -27.13
N SER A 11 20.80 45.42 -26.28
CA SER A 11 20.91 45.30 -24.81
C SER A 11 19.52 45.13 -24.16
N ARG A 12 18.80 44.04 -24.49
CA ARG A 12 17.72 43.57 -23.61
C ARG A 12 18.34 42.73 -22.50
N LEU A 13 18.70 43.40 -21.42
CA LEU A 13 19.38 42.82 -20.27
C LEU A 13 18.52 41.70 -19.66
N ALA A 14 19.06 40.49 -19.59
CA ALA A 14 18.36 39.36 -19.01
C ALA A 14 18.40 39.43 -17.47
N LEU A 15 17.25 39.69 -16.85
CA LEU A 15 17.07 39.50 -15.40
C LEU A 15 16.22 38.25 -15.16
N LEU A 16 16.91 37.12 -15.15
CA LEU A 16 16.38 35.82 -14.72
C LEU A 16 16.19 35.84 -13.19
N VAL A 17 15.08 36.42 -12.72
CA VAL A 17 14.74 36.42 -11.29
C VAL A 17 14.00 35.14 -10.93
N SER A 18 14.78 34.13 -10.57
CA SER A 18 14.45 33.04 -9.64
C SER A 18 12.97 32.70 -9.48
N ALA A 19 12.44 31.88 -10.40
CA ALA A 19 11.32 31.02 -10.06
C ALA A 19 11.78 30.02 -8.98
N VAL A 20 11.62 30.40 -7.71
CA VAL A 20 11.85 29.49 -6.59
C VAL A 20 10.81 28.39 -6.72
N LEU A 21 11.24 27.19 -7.14
CA LEU A 21 10.42 26.00 -7.03
C LEU A 21 10.20 25.72 -5.55
N LEU A 22 9.09 26.25 -5.03
CA LEU A 22 8.44 25.79 -3.82
C LEU A 22 7.93 24.37 -4.08
N CYS A 23 8.87 23.43 -4.15
CA CYS A 23 8.64 22.01 -3.88
C CYS A 23 8.34 21.82 -2.38
N GLY A 24 7.36 22.57 -1.87
CA GLY A 24 6.51 22.12 -0.79
C GLY A 24 5.71 20.95 -1.35
N GLY A 25 6.37 19.80 -1.50
CA GLY A 25 5.75 18.58 -1.95
C GLY A 25 4.55 18.34 -1.07
N CYS A 26 3.37 18.21 -1.68
CA CYS A 26 2.16 17.92 -0.95
C CYS A 26 2.44 16.72 -0.04
N LYS A 27 2.06 16.82 1.23
CA LYS A 27 1.93 15.61 2.06
C LYS A 27 0.79 14.80 1.47
N VAL A 28 1.11 13.99 0.47
CA VAL A 28 0.31 12.86 0.05
C VAL A 28 0.23 11.95 1.28
N THR A 29 -0.88 12.08 2.00
CA THR A 29 -1.29 11.16 3.04
C THR A 29 -1.41 9.81 2.37
N SER A 30 -0.39 8.98 2.53
CA SER A 30 -0.40 7.62 2.03
C SER A 30 -1.39 6.86 2.90
N ASP A 31 -2.35 6.18 2.27
CA ASP A 31 -3.37 5.34 2.92
C ASP A 31 -2.78 4.18 3.74
N VAL A 32 -1.46 4.01 3.77
CA VAL A 32 -0.77 3.05 4.64
C VAL A 32 -1.17 3.26 6.10
N GLY A 33 -1.87 2.26 6.65
CA GLY A 33 -2.42 2.25 8.00
C GLY A 33 -3.90 2.61 8.11
N LYS A 34 -4.49 3.24 7.09
CA LYS A 34 -5.93 3.59 7.00
C LYS A 34 -6.80 2.33 7.17
N PRO A 35 -7.89 2.35 7.95
CA PRO A 35 -8.78 1.20 8.10
C PRO A 35 -9.42 0.76 6.77
N CYS A 36 -9.59 -0.55 6.59
CA CYS A 36 -10.24 -1.12 5.41
C CYS A 36 -11.06 -2.38 5.75
N LEU A 37 -12.03 -2.71 4.91
CA LEU A 37 -12.80 -3.94 4.97
C LEU A 37 -12.16 -5.02 4.09
N LEU A 38 -11.92 -6.21 4.66
CA LEU A 38 -11.31 -7.32 3.93
C LEU A 38 -12.31 -7.95 2.97
N VAL A 39 -11.86 -8.22 1.74
CA VAL A 39 -12.58 -8.97 0.72
C VAL A 39 -11.76 -10.15 0.21
N LYS A 40 -12.49 -11.15 -0.29
CA LYS A 40 -11.97 -12.36 -0.94
C LYS A 40 -12.63 -12.50 -2.32
N LYS A 41 -12.10 -13.40 -3.15
CA LYS A 41 -12.73 -13.73 -4.43
C LYS A 41 -14.10 -14.37 -4.19
N GLY A 42 -15.14 -13.79 -4.78
CA GLY A 42 -16.50 -14.31 -4.78
C GLY A 42 -16.76 -15.27 -5.94
N THR A 43 -18.03 -15.44 -6.29
CA THR A 43 -18.44 -16.26 -7.44
C THR A 43 -18.23 -15.52 -8.76
N GLY A 44 -17.22 -15.91 -9.53
CA GLY A 44 -16.93 -15.34 -10.85
C GLY A 44 -15.93 -14.19 -10.80
N SER A 45 -16.35 -13.01 -11.26
CA SER A 45 -15.59 -11.75 -11.26
C SER A 45 -15.61 -11.00 -9.92
N ASP A 46 -16.60 -11.30 -9.09
CA ASP A 46 -17.03 -10.38 -8.03
C ASP A 46 -16.23 -10.60 -6.74
N THR A 47 -16.15 -9.58 -5.89
CA THR A 47 -15.59 -9.69 -4.53
C THR A 47 -16.67 -10.08 -3.52
N ALA A 48 -16.27 -10.80 -2.48
CA ALA A 48 -17.12 -11.19 -1.36
C ALA A 48 -16.49 -10.74 -0.03
N PRO A 49 -17.27 -10.47 1.03
CA PRO A 49 -16.72 -10.13 2.33
C PRO A 49 -15.93 -11.29 2.94
N VAL A 50 -14.81 -10.97 3.60
CA VAL A 50 -14.11 -11.88 4.51
C VAL A 50 -14.81 -11.82 5.85
N LEU A 51 -15.21 -12.98 6.37
CA LEU A 51 -15.85 -13.14 7.67
C LEU A 51 -14.83 -13.71 8.67
N GLU A 52 -15.15 -13.64 9.97
CA GLU A 52 -14.31 -14.20 11.04
C GLU A 52 -13.91 -15.67 10.79
N GLY A 53 -14.85 -16.49 10.30
CA GLY A 53 -14.61 -17.90 9.97
C GLY A 53 -13.78 -18.17 8.69
N ASP A 54 -13.38 -17.14 7.94
CA ASP A 54 -12.40 -17.27 6.85
C ASP A 54 -10.94 -17.09 7.35
N LEU A 55 -10.75 -16.69 8.61
CA LEU A 55 -9.43 -16.43 9.19
C LEU A 55 -8.89 -17.64 9.96
N ASN A 56 -7.60 -17.93 9.80
CA ASN A 56 -6.87 -18.78 10.73
C ASN A 56 -6.26 -17.95 11.87
N ALA A 57 -6.30 -18.49 13.09
CA ALA A 57 -5.64 -17.86 14.24
C ALA A 57 -4.11 -17.80 14.02
N GLY A 58 -3.49 -16.66 14.39
CA GLY A 58 -2.04 -16.46 14.27
C GLY A 58 -1.51 -16.28 12.85
N GLN A 59 -2.37 -16.18 11.83
CA GLN A 59 -1.95 -15.87 10.46
C GLN A 59 -2.22 -14.41 10.07
N ASP A 60 -1.39 -13.91 9.17
CA ASP A 60 -1.67 -12.70 8.38
C ASP A 60 -2.68 -13.04 7.26
N PHE A 61 -3.53 -12.08 6.90
CA PHE A 61 -4.44 -12.15 5.76
C PHE A 61 -4.25 -10.93 4.85
N ILE A 62 -4.18 -11.15 3.54
CA ILE A 62 -4.08 -10.10 2.52
C ILE A 62 -5.30 -10.15 1.60
N SER A 63 -6.00 -9.02 1.49
CA SER A 63 -7.21 -8.81 0.71
C SER A 63 -6.88 -7.88 -0.47
N PHE A 64 -6.90 -8.43 -1.68
CA PHE A 64 -6.76 -7.67 -2.93
C PHE A 64 -8.14 -7.17 -3.41
N GLY A 65 -8.21 -5.93 -3.90
CA GLY A 65 -9.46 -5.34 -4.41
C GLY A 65 -10.42 -4.83 -3.34
N SER A 66 -9.93 -4.47 -2.14
CA SER A 66 -10.72 -3.69 -1.17
C SER A 66 -10.81 -2.25 -1.64
N LEU A 67 -12.04 -1.73 -1.78
CA LEU A 67 -12.30 -0.40 -2.33
C LEU A 67 -11.80 0.74 -1.44
N ASP A 68 -11.58 0.47 -0.15
CA ASP A 68 -11.10 1.46 0.83
C ASP A 68 -9.62 1.86 0.59
N CYS A 69 -8.89 1.03 -0.17
CA CYS A 69 -7.43 1.10 -0.31
C CYS A 69 -6.93 1.60 -1.68
N GLU A 70 -7.81 1.85 -2.66
CA GLU A 70 -7.45 2.20 -4.04
C GLU A 70 -6.42 1.22 -4.66
N ASP A 71 -5.18 1.66 -4.90
CA ASP A 71 -4.08 0.83 -5.45
C ASP A 71 -3.36 -0.03 -4.38
N LEU A 72 -3.76 0.05 -3.10
CA LEU A 72 -3.14 -0.66 -1.97
C LEU A 72 -3.87 -1.96 -1.60
N VAL A 73 -3.18 -2.84 -0.87
CA VAL A 73 -3.76 -4.12 -0.39
C VAL A 73 -4.26 -3.99 1.05
N CYS A 74 -5.42 -4.56 1.36
CA CYS A 74 -5.98 -4.52 2.72
C CYS A 74 -5.42 -5.69 3.55
N VAL A 75 -4.83 -5.42 4.71
CA VAL A 75 -4.09 -6.40 5.53
C VAL A 75 -4.68 -6.50 6.93
N LYS A 76 -4.91 -7.73 7.40
CA LYS A 76 -5.06 -8.05 8.82
C LYS A 76 -3.81 -8.82 9.22
N ASP A 77 -2.97 -8.27 10.11
CA ASP A 77 -1.78 -8.98 10.59
C ASP A 77 -2.07 -9.92 11.77
N ALA A 78 -1.20 -10.90 12.02
CA ALA A 78 -1.39 -11.95 13.03
C ALA A 78 -1.74 -11.40 14.43
N ASP A 79 -1.04 -10.36 14.91
CA ASP A 79 -1.27 -9.76 16.24
C ASP A 79 -2.35 -8.68 16.23
N MET A 80 -2.90 -8.30 15.08
CA MET A 80 -4.01 -7.35 14.99
C MET A 80 -5.27 -7.97 15.63
N ALA A 81 -5.86 -7.25 16.59
CA ALA A 81 -7.11 -7.61 17.22
C ALA A 81 -8.22 -7.79 16.18
N LEU A 82 -9.09 -8.78 16.38
CA LEU A 82 -10.21 -9.03 15.48
C LEU A 82 -11.27 -7.92 15.63
N GLU A 83 -11.25 -6.96 14.73
CA GLU A 83 -12.33 -6.01 14.54
C GLU A 83 -13.24 -6.44 13.38
N THR A 84 -14.55 -6.17 13.52
CA THR A 84 -15.56 -6.48 12.49
C THR A 84 -16.60 -5.38 12.36
N VAL A 85 -17.35 -5.40 11.25
CA VAL A 85 -18.53 -4.57 10.98
C VAL A 85 -19.70 -5.50 10.62
N ASP A 86 -20.90 -5.22 11.15
CA ASP A 86 -22.12 -5.94 10.79
C ASP A 86 -22.57 -5.52 9.37
N ILE A 87 -22.74 -6.50 8.47
CA ILE A 87 -23.14 -6.29 7.08
C ILE A 87 -24.57 -6.80 6.80
N GLY A 88 -25.35 -7.03 7.85
CA GLY A 88 -26.69 -7.61 7.80
C GLY A 88 -26.70 -9.14 7.90
N ASN A 89 -27.90 -9.69 8.09
CA ASN A 89 -28.15 -11.15 8.22
C ASN A 89 -27.33 -11.86 9.32
N GLY A 90 -26.80 -11.11 10.30
CA GLY A 90 -25.90 -11.63 11.34
C GLY A 90 -24.47 -11.91 10.85
N GLN A 91 -24.14 -11.50 9.63
CA GLN A 91 -22.80 -11.65 9.05
C GLN A 91 -21.91 -10.46 9.48
N LYS A 92 -20.65 -10.75 9.78
CA LYS A 92 -19.67 -9.76 10.26
C LYS A 92 -18.44 -9.77 9.36
N GLN A 93 -18.22 -8.68 8.64
CA GLN A 93 -17.04 -8.51 7.78
C GLN A 93 -15.84 -8.07 8.61
N VAL A 94 -14.67 -8.65 8.33
CA VAL A 94 -13.39 -8.39 9.01
C VAL A 94 -12.79 -7.06 8.56
N LYS A 95 -12.21 -6.32 9.51
CA LYS A 95 -11.42 -5.11 9.27
C LYS A 95 -9.91 -5.40 9.25
N GLY A 96 -9.18 -4.55 8.53
CA GLY A 96 -7.72 -4.50 8.48
C GLY A 96 -7.25 -3.06 8.27
N TYR A 97 -6.04 -2.90 7.73
CA TYR A 97 -5.49 -1.62 7.30
C TYR A 97 -4.85 -1.72 5.91
N CYS A 98 -4.88 -0.62 5.14
CA CYS A 98 -4.25 -0.60 3.82
C CYS A 98 -2.71 -0.63 3.93
N SER A 99 -2.08 -1.33 2.99
CA SER A 99 -0.67 -1.66 2.97
C SER A 99 -0.11 -1.58 1.55
N LYS A 100 1.17 -1.23 1.43
CA LYS A 100 1.90 -1.16 0.14
C LYS A 100 3.12 -2.08 0.17
N ALA A 101 3.52 -2.54 -1.01
CA ALA A 101 4.81 -3.17 -1.21
C ALA A 101 5.95 -2.20 -0.83
N CYS A 102 7.02 -2.73 -0.26
CA CYS A 102 8.14 -1.93 0.24
C CYS A 102 9.49 -2.56 -0.11
N LEU A 103 10.55 -1.75 -0.01
CA LEU A 103 11.93 -2.21 -0.14
C LEU A 103 12.53 -2.36 1.26
N GLU A 104 13.02 -3.57 1.56
CA GLU A 104 13.81 -3.80 2.77
C GLU A 104 15.09 -2.93 2.73
N ASN A 105 15.53 -2.43 3.89
CA ASN A 105 16.73 -1.59 4.04
C ASN A 105 16.71 -0.25 3.27
N ALA A 106 15.54 0.30 2.95
CA ALA A 106 15.40 1.63 2.36
C ALA A 106 15.96 2.74 3.27
N LEU A 107 16.57 3.78 2.67
CA LEU A 107 17.21 4.90 3.37
C LEU A 107 16.24 5.85 4.12
N GLN A 108 14.95 5.74 3.82
CA GLN A 108 13.85 6.41 4.52
C GLN A 108 12.82 5.32 4.85
N ASP A 109 12.10 5.45 5.96
CA ASP A 109 11.06 4.49 6.34
C ASP A 109 9.99 4.40 5.23
N PRO A 110 9.90 3.27 4.50
CA PRO A 110 8.93 3.13 3.42
C PRO A 110 7.50 2.96 3.96
N CYS A 111 7.36 2.65 5.25
CA CYS A 111 6.13 2.24 5.89
C CYS A 111 5.65 3.21 6.98
N ALA A 112 6.17 4.45 6.98
CA ALA A 112 5.70 5.52 7.84
C ALA A 112 4.18 5.74 7.65
N VAL A 113 3.40 5.47 8.70
CA VAL A 113 1.95 5.67 8.73
C VAL A 113 1.66 7.18 8.82
N THR A 114 1.10 7.73 7.75
CA THR A 114 0.73 9.16 7.66
C THR A 114 -0.77 9.42 7.81
N ASP A 115 -1.58 8.36 7.76
CA ASP A 115 -3.02 8.45 7.88
C ASP A 115 -3.47 8.77 9.33
N PRO A 116 -4.42 9.69 9.54
CA PRO A 116 -4.87 10.07 10.87
C PRO A 116 -5.80 9.04 11.52
N GLU A 117 -6.60 8.32 10.73
CA GLU A 117 -7.61 7.33 11.18
C GLU A 117 -7.00 5.97 11.49
N ALA A 118 -5.79 5.70 11.01
CA ALA A 118 -4.97 4.56 11.39
C ALA A 118 -4.88 4.40 12.91
N SER A 119 -5.02 3.17 13.42
CA SER A 119 -5.01 2.91 14.87
C SER A 119 -3.60 3.06 15.47
N GLU A 120 -3.53 3.43 16.74
CA GLU A 120 -2.24 3.62 17.45
C GLU A 120 -1.43 2.31 17.56
N SER A 121 -2.10 1.15 17.57
CA SER A 121 -1.43 -0.15 17.44
C SER A 121 -0.72 -0.25 16.10
N VAL A 122 -1.40 0.01 14.98
CA VAL A 122 -0.84 0.00 13.62
C VAL A 122 0.29 1.03 13.46
N LYS A 123 0.07 2.29 13.85
CA LYS A 123 1.07 3.38 13.82
C LYS A 123 2.37 3.00 14.55
N SER A 124 2.28 2.39 15.73
CA SER A 124 3.45 2.06 16.56
C SER A 124 4.20 0.79 16.16
N ARG A 125 3.56 -0.13 15.40
CA ARG A 125 4.11 -1.44 15.06
C ARG A 125 4.50 -1.63 13.59
N MET A 126 4.15 -0.72 12.69
CA MET A 126 4.38 -0.86 11.24
C MET A 126 5.86 -1.07 10.90
N ALA A 127 6.14 -1.93 9.91
CA ALA A 127 7.46 -2.14 9.32
C ALA A 127 7.36 -2.71 7.90
N CYS A 128 8.44 -2.58 7.14
CA CYS A 128 8.62 -3.38 5.94
C CYS A 128 8.99 -4.81 6.34
N ARG A 129 8.10 -5.79 6.10
CA ARG A 129 8.33 -7.21 6.44
C ARG A 129 7.66 -8.14 5.42
N PRO A 130 8.09 -9.41 5.28
CA PRO A 130 7.34 -10.37 4.48
C PRO A 130 5.93 -10.57 5.04
N LEU A 131 4.93 -10.56 4.15
CA LEU A 131 3.55 -10.98 4.41
C LEU A 131 3.16 -12.27 3.67
N LEU A 132 3.81 -12.54 2.53
CA LEU A 132 3.42 -13.59 1.60
C LEU A 132 4.23 -14.87 1.87
N LEU A 133 3.64 -15.81 2.62
CA LEU A 133 4.29 -17.08 2.95
C LEU A 133 3.37 -18.30 2.77
N ASP A 134 3.10 -18.61 1.49
CA ASP A 134 3.54 -19.90 0.97
C ASP A 134 4.18 -19.64 -0.41
N GLN A 135 5.40 -20.15 -0.62
CA GLN A 135 6.05 -20.08 -1.94
C GLN A 135 5.20 -20.81 -2.98
N LYS A 136 4.53 -21.91 -2.61
CA LYS A 136 3.58 -22.60 -3.49
C LYS A 136 2.35 -21.73 -3.79
N ALA A 137 1.82 -20.95 -2.86
CA ALA A 137 0.71 -20.05 -3.17
C ALA A 137 1.13 -18.93 -4.14
N LEU A 138 2.36 -18.40 -3.99
CA LEU A 138 2.95 -17.46 -4.96
C LEU A 138 3.20 -18.11 -6.33
N ASP A 139 3.68 -19.36 -6.36
CA ASP A 139 3.97 -20.08 -7.59
C ASP A 139 2.70 -20.54 -8.31
N ASP A 140 1.67 -20.96 -7.57
CA ASP A 140 0.33 -21.28 -8.08
C ASP A 140 -0.33 -20.02 -8.65
N LEU A 141 -0.22 -18.86 -7.97
CA LEU A 141 -0.72 -17.58 -8.49
C LEU A 141 0.06 -17.13 -9.73
N ARG A 142 1.39 -17.28 -9.76
CA ARG A 142 2.22 -16.98 -10.94
C ARG A 142 1.87 -17.86 -12.15
N GLN A 143 1.39 -19.09 -11.92
CA GLN A 143 0.96 -20.02 -12.96
C GLN A 143 -0.50 -19.80 -13.40
N SER A 144 -1.40 -19.52 -12.46
CA SER A 144 -2.84 -19.42 -12.73
C SER A 144 -3.31 -18.03 -13.17
N ASP A 145 -2.66 -16.96 -12.68
CA ASP A 145 -2.90 -15.58 -13.11
C ASP A 145 -1.59 -14.78 -13.14
N PRO A 146 -0.73 -15.00 -14.16
CA PRO A 146 0.52 -14.25 -14.33
C PRO A 146 0.30 -12.75 -14.55
N ALA A 147 -0.90 -12.31 -14.95
CA ALA A 147 -1.22 -10.90 -15.16
C ALA A 147 -1.43 -10.20 -13.81
N THR A 148 -2.29 -10.76 -12.94
CA THR A 148 -2.44 -10.30 -11.56
C THR A 148 -1.12 -10.43 -10.80
N TYR A 149 -0.42 -11.56 -10.91
CA TYR A 149 0.89 -11.74 -10.26
C TYR A 149 1.89 -10.63 -10.64
N LYS A 150 2.05 -10.33 -11.94
CA LYS A 150 2.94 -9.27 -12.42
C LYS A 150 2.44 -7.87 -12.02
N GLY A 151 1.13 -7.62 -12.00
CA GLY A 151 0.54 -6.35 -11.57
C GLY A 151 0.70 -6.09 -10.07
N THR A 152 0.61 -7.13 -9.24
CA THR A 152 0.65 -7.03 -7.77
C THR A 152 2.08 -7.09 -7.20
N PHE A 153 2.98 -7.88 -7.80
CA PHE A 153 4.34 -8.09 -7.27
C PHE A 153 5.47 -7.55 -8.17
N GLY A 154 5.14 -7.15 -9.41
CA GLY A 154 6.11 -6.64 -10.39
C GLY A 154 7.05 -7.71 -10.95
N ASP A 155 8.02 -7.27 -11.76
CA ASP A 155 9.13 -8.12 -12.21
C ASP A 155 10.22 -8.28 -11.12
N ASN A 156 10.34 -7.30 -10.23
CA ASN A 156 11.24 -7.31 -9.07
C ASN A 156 10.45 -7.67 -7.80
N ASN A 157 10.13 -8.95 -7.67
CA ASN A 157 9.28 -9.51 -6.61
C ASN A 157 9.78 -9.16 -5.20
N SER A 158 9.14 -8.19 -4.55
CA SER A 158 9.27 -7.98 -3.11
C SER A 158 8.16 -8.75 -2.39
N PRO A 159 8.47 -9.79 -1.59
CA PRO A 159 7.49 -10.36 -0.65
C PRO A 159 7.18 -9.42 0.52
N PHE A 160 7.92 -8.29 0.62
CA PHE A 160 7.84 -7.35 1.72
C PHE A 160 6.76 -6.29 1.48
N PHE A 161 5.90 -6.15 2.49
CA PHE A 161 4.82 -5.17 2.54
C PHE A 161 4.87 -4.42 3.88
N CYS A 162 4.24 -3.26 3.92
CA CYS A 162 4.10 -2.48 5.16
C CYS A 162 3.08 -3.13 6.09
N ALA A 163 3.55 -3.84 7.10
CA ALA A 163 2.70 -4.54 8.06
C ALA A 163 3.25 -4.48 9.48
N GLY A 164 2.37 -4.74 10.44
CA GLY A 164 2.74 -4.75 11.84
C GLY A 164 3.75 -5.85 12.17
N LYS A 165 4.83 -5.48 12.87
CA LYS A 165 5.88 -6.40 13.34
C LYS A 165 5.26 -7.54 14.15
N ALA A 166 5.32 -8.75 13.62
CA ALA A 166 4.89 -9.96 14.31
C ALA A 166 5.57 -10.05 15.68
N THR A 167 4.81 -10.26 16.76
CA THR A 167 5.33 -10.32 18.13
C THR A 167 5.99 -11.67 18.47
N SER A 168 6.87 -12.13 17.58
CA SER A 168 7.84 -13.23 17.74
C SER A 168 7.34 -14.45 18.51
N ALA A 169 6.30 -15.10 17.97
CA ALA A 169 5.93 -16.46 18.33
C ALA A 169 6.97 -17.48 17.80
N SER A 170 8.17 -17.48 18.40
CA SER A 170 9.21 -18.49 18.24
C SER A 170 9.70 -18.74 16.80
N SER A 171 10.56 -17.86 16.27
CA SER A 171 11.54 -18.23 15.24
C SER A 171 12.60 -19.18 15.83
N GLY A 172 12.21 -20.43 16.09
CA GLY A 172 13.06 -21.46 16.67
C GLY A 172 14.04 -22.02 15.64
N GLY A 173 15.26 -21.51 15.64
CA GLY A 173 16.33 -22.02 14.78
C GLY A 173 16.99 -23.29 15.31
N ASN A 174 17.28 -24.23 14.41
CA ASN A 174 18.25 -25.31 14.51
C ASN A 174 18.60 -25.77 13.08
#